data_AF-A0A747SU54-F1
#
_entry.id   AF-A0A747SU54-F1
#
_cell.length_a   1.000
_cell.length_b   1.000
_cell.length_c   1.000
_cell.angle_alpha   90.00
_cell.angle_beta   90.00
_cell.angle_gamma   90.00
#
_symmetry.space_group_name_H-M   'P 1'
#
loop_
_entity.id
_entity.type
_entity.pdbx_description
1 polymer ?
#
loop_
_entity_poly.entity_id
_entity_poly.type
_entity_poly.pdbx_seq_one_letter_code
_entity_poly.pdbx_strand_id
1 'polypeptide(L)'
;MTIDKQVLRERYSPKPVPKCHICGEEMTIQRISASRITYGCTGATYDDKGCHYAEGRSIADDHYEQSRVTVVDVSDPDVLALLDELEHYKSREERVTKLVLDNSTSWDALYEKLEAAERRIAELEARAVNLPKRSVGEVMHLSGFSRDYAEGWCAGNDNAIHEIHAAGIGVKQQEDSVDSDVGSRNQPGMVVAVHIGAGDFVKVKGQVFEVEETDFDDHDVTLWFVGGNALKCAAGCQVEVVSAPVAAGIKVKEE
;
A
#
# COMPACT_ATOMS: atom_id res chain seq x y z
N MET A 1 26.12 -11.55 29.26
CA MET A 1 27.59 -11.63 29.44
C MET A 1 28.23 -10.94 28.26
N THR A 2 28.96 -9.85 28.47
CA THR A 2 29.72 -9.19 27.40
C THR A 2 31.10 -9.81 27.37
N ILE A 3 31.41 -10.55 26.31
CA ILE A 3 32.73 -11.14 26.11
C ILE A 3 33.65 -10.05 25.60
N ASP A 4 34.71 -9.76 26.35
CA ASP A 4 35.76 -8.85 25.90
C ASP A 4 36.67 -9.57 24.90
N LYS A 5 36.51 -9.23 23.61
CA LYS A 5 37.28 -9.82 22.52
C LYS A 5 38.76 -9.46 22.61
N GLN A 6 39.12 -8.32 23.18
CA GLN A 6 40.52 -7.90 23.32
C GLN A 6 41.24 -8.81 24.33
N VAL A 7 40.57 -9.08 25.45
CA VAL A 7 41.07 -10.02 26.47
C VAL A 7 41.24 -11.43 25.88
N LEU A 8 40.34 -11.86 24.99
CA LEU A 8 40.50 -13.13 24.29
C LEU A 8 41.69 -13.12 23.31
N ARG A 9 41.85 -12.05 22.52
CA ARG A 9 43.00 -11.89 21.63
C ARG A 9 44.31 -11.98 22.40
N GLU A 10 44.43 -11.29 23.53
CA GLU A 10 45.63 -11.33 24.37
C GLU A 10 45.89 -12.73 24.95
N ARG A 11 44.84 -13.44 25.39
CA ARG A 11 44.96 -14.78 25.97
C ARG A 11 45.47 -15.82 24.98
N TYR A 12 44.95 -15.78 23.75
CA TYR A 12 45.27 -16.75 22.70
C TYR A 12 46.43 -16.29 21.80
N SER A 13 47.01 -15.12 22.07
CA SER A 13 48.24 -14.67 21.41
C SER A 13 49.45 -15.46 21.90
N PRO A 14 50.48 -15.63 21.04
CA PRO A 14 51.76 -16.21 21.45
C PRO A 14 52.34 -15.51 22.68
N LYS A 15 52.71 -16.28 23.70
CA LYS A 15 53.30 -15.72 24.91
C LYS A 15 54.77 -15.37 24.69
N PRO A 16 55.26 -14.25 25.25
CA PRO A 16 56.67 -13.92 25.18
C PRO A 16 57.51 -14.93 25.96
N VAL A 17 58.77 -15.08 25.55
CA VAL A 17 59.75 -15.92 26.24
C VAL A 17 59.98 -15.38 27.66
N PRO A 18 59.92 -16.23 28.70
CA PRO A 18 60.14 -15.79 30.07
C PRO A 18 61.61 -15.38 30.29
N LYS A 19 61.80 -14.43 31.21
CA LYS A 19 63.12 -14.04 31.71
C LYS A 19 63.54 -14.92 32.88
N CYS A 20 64.83 -15.16 33.00
CA CYS A 20 65.41 -15.89 34.12
C CYS A 20 65.20 -15.10 35.41
N HIS A 21 64.67 -15.73 36.45
CA HIS A 21 64.46 -15.08 37.74
C HIS A 21 65.76 -14.91 38.56
N ILE A 22 66.86 -15.53 38.13
CA ILE A 22 68.17 -15.46 38.79
C ILE A 22 69.02 -14.31 38.21
N CYS A 23 69.11 -14.18 36.88
CA CYS A 23 69.93 -13.16 36.23
C CYS A 23 69.17 -12.15 35.35
N GLY A 24 67.89 -12.36 35.08
CA GLY A 24 67.07 -11.46 34.25
C GLY A 24 67.19 -11.66 32.73
N GLU A 25 68.11 -12.50 32.26
CA GLU A 25 68.31 -12.79 30.83
C GLU A 25 67.16 -13.61 30.23
N GLU A 26 66.95 -13.46 28.91
CA GLU A 26 65.94 -14.21 28.18
C GLU A 26 66.29 -15.70 28.16
N MET A 27 65.32 -16.55 28.53
CA MET A 27 65.55 -17.98 28.64
C MET A 27 65.44 -18.67 27.28
N THR A 28 66.02 -19.85 27.15
CA THR A 28 65.91 -20.65 25.92
C THR A 28 65.02 -21.87 26.14
N ILE A 29 64.34 -22.32 25.08
CA ILE A 29 63.49 -23.50 25.11
C ILE A 29 64.37 -24.75 25.28
N GLN A 30 64.11 -25.55 26.31
CA GLN A 30 64.82 -26.80 26.58
C GLN A 30 64.02 -28.02 26.15
N ARG A 31 62.69 -27.94 26.27
CA ARG A 31 61.79 -29.02 25.90
C ARG A 31 60.42 -28.46 25.54
N ILE A 32 59.84 -29.01 24.48
CA ILE A 32 58.43 -28.81 24.13
C ILE A 32 57.73 -30.17 24.25
N SER A 33 56.65 -30.22 25.01
CA SER A 33 55.80 -31.40 25.15
C SER A 33 54.34 -30.96 24.99
N ALA A 34 53.85 -30.98 23.74
CA ALA A 34 52.57 -30.39 23.36
C ALA A 34 52.46 -28.93 23.85
N SER A 35 51.47 -28.60 24.67
CA SER A 35 51.27 -27.25 25.23
C SER A 35 52.22 -26.87 26.36
N ARG A 36 53.07 -27.78 26.85
CA ARG A 36 54.01 -27.49 27.95
C ARG A 36 55.38 -27.18 27.38
N ILE A 37 55.81 -25.93 27.53
CA ILE A 37 57.13 -25.46 27.10
C ILE A 37 57.98 -25.25 28.35
N THR A 38 59.10 -25.97 28.44
CA THR A 38 60.09 -25.79 29.50
C THR A 38 61.19 -24.86 29.01
N TYR A 39 61.36 -23.75 29.70
CA TYR A 39 62.43 -22.79 29.50
C TYR A 39 63.53 -23.01 30.54
N GLY A 40 64.78 -22.75 30.15
CA GLY A 40 65.95 -22.80 31.03
C GLY A 40 66.94 -21.70 30.69
N CYS A 41 67.63 -21.16 31.69
CA CYS A 41 68.71 -20.20 31.47
C CYS A 41 70.03 -20.96 31.30
N THR A 42 70.42 -21.21 30.06
CA THR A 42 71.65 -21.93 29.73
C THR A 42 72.91 -21.11 29.97
N GLY A 43 72.80 -19.78 30.02
CA GLY A 43 73.96 -18.88 30.09
C GLY A 43 74.89 -18.99 28.88
N ALA A 44 74.41 -19.61 27.79
CA ALA A 44 75.12 -19.77 26.53
C ALA A 44 74.80 -18.62 25.59
N THR A 45 75.84 -18.03 25.04
CA THR A 45 75.78 -17.04 23.97
C THR A 45 76.34 -17.67 22.69
N TYR A 46 75.69 -17.36 21.57
CA TYR A 46 76.06 -17.86 20.25
C TYR A 46 76.58 -16.68 19.42
N ASP A 47 77.83 -16.76 19.00
CA ASP A 47 78.45 -15.82 18.07
C ASP A 47 79.15 -16.58 16.93
N ASP A 48 79.85 -15.84 16.05
CA ASP A 48 80.60 -16.40 14.92
C ASP A 48 81.73 -17.36 15.34
N LYS A 49 82.11 -17.39 16.62
CA LYS A 49 83.12 -18.29 17.19
C LYS A 49 82.51 -19.54 17.85
N GLY A 50 81.18 -19.64 17.85
CA GLY A 50 80.43 -20.78 18.38
C GLY A 50 79.78 -20.50 19.74
N CYS A 51 79.36 -21.57 20.42
CA CYS A 51 78.71 -21.48 21.72
C CYS A 51 79.76 -21.25 22.82
N HIS A 52 79.60 -20.18 23.58
CA HIS A 52 80.39 -19.92 24.78
C HIS A 52 79.48 -19.60 25.96
N TYR A 53 79.95 -19.91 27.16
CA TYR A 53 79.21 -19.68 28.39
C TYR A 53 79.78 -18.47 29.13
N ALA A 54 78.92 -17.73 29.84
CA ALA A 54 79.40 -16.67 30.73
C ALA A 54 80.35 -17.23 31.81
N GLU A 55 81.20 -16.37 32.38
CA GLU A 55 82.21 -16.79 33.34
C GLU A 55 81.59 -17.53 34.55
N GLY A 56 82.12 -18.71 34.88
CA GLY A 56 81.59 -19.57 35.94
C GLY A 56 80.33 -20.37 35.56
N ARG A 57 79.84 -20.26 34.32
CA ARG A 57 78.72 -21.05 33.80
C ARG A 57 79.21 -22.27 33.03
N SER A 58 78.40 -23.33 33.02
CA SER A 58 78.65 -24.50 32.18
C SER A 58 77.35 -25.19 31.77
N ILE A 59 77.44 -26.20 30.91
CA ILE A 59 76.28 -26.98 30.51
C ILE A 59 75.65 -27.67 31.74
N ALA A 60 74.35 -27.45 31.94
CA ALA A 60 73.60 -28.02 33.06
C ALA A 60 74.16 -27.70 34.46
N ASP A 61 74.63 -26.48 34.66
CA ASP A 61 75.03 -25.97 35.97
C ASP A 61 73.84 -25.74 36.93
N ASP A 62 74.13 -25.46 38.21
CA ASP A 62 73.10 -25.19 39.24
C ASP A 62 72.17 -24.05 38.82
N HIS A 63 72.70 -23.04 38.13
CA HIS A 63 71.88 -21.95 37.60
C HIS A 63 70.90 -22.46 36.55
N TYR A 64 71.36 -23.28 35.60
CA TYR A 64 70.49 -23.93 34.64
C TYR A 64 69.40 -24.74 35.34
N GLU A 65 69.74 -25.59 36.30
CA GLU A 65 68.76 -26.42 37.02
C GLU A 65 67.72 -25.58 37.77
N GLN A 66 68.18 -24.60 38.55
CA GLN A 66 67.33 -23.73 39.38
C GLN A 66 66.48 -22.77 38.54
N SER A 67 66.97 -22.35 37.37
CA SER A 67 66.26 -21.39 36.52
C SER A 67 65.04 -21.98 35.81
N ARG A 68 64.90 -23.31 35.73
CA ARG A 68 63.90 -23.95 34.86
C ARG A 68 62.47 -23.62 35.25
N VAL A 69 61.69 -23.17 34.26
CA VAL A 69 60.25 -22.94 34.40
C VAL A 69 59.51 -23.68 33.30
N THR A 70 58.32 -24.21 33.61
CA THR A 70 57.43 -24.80 32.60
C THR A 70 56.19 -23.93 32.48
N VAL A 71 55.99 -23.38 31.28
CA VAL A 71 54.84 -22.55 30.94
C VAL A 71 53.88 -23.40 30.10
N VAL A 72 52.58 -23.28 30.40
CA VAL A 72 51.53 -23.80 29.52
C VAL A 72 51.22 -22.76 28.47
N ASP A 73 51.52 -23.09 27.23
CA ASP A 73 51.12 -22.33 26.07
C ASP A 73 49.65 -22.64 25.75
N VAL A 74 48.85 -21.58 25.74
CA VAL A 74 47.42 -21.62 25.39
C VAL A 74 47.17 -20.77 24.15
N SER A 75 48.22 -20.36 23.44
CA SER A 75 48.08 -19.64 22.19
C SER A 75 47.41 -20.53 21.15
N ASP A 76 46.49 -19.94 20.40
CA ASP A 76 45.69 -20.65 19.42
C ASP A 76 45.42 -19.71 18.23
N PRO A 77 46.10 -19.92 17.08
CA PRO A 77 45.93 -19.08 15.91
C PRO A 77 44.53 -19.20 15.29
N ASP A 78 43.86 -20.35 15.45
CA ASP A 78 42.52 -20.57 14.89
C ASP A 78 41.50 -19.73 15.65
N VAL A 79 41.64 -19.61 16.98
CA VAL A 79 40.78 -18.72 17.77
C VAL A 79 40.97 -17.25 17.37
N LEU A 80 42.20 -16.81 17.09
CA LEU A 80 42.47 -15.45 16.62
C LEU A 80 41.84 -15.20 15.25
N ALA A 81 41.98 -16.15 14.32
CA ALA A 81 41.36 -16.07 13.00
C ALA A 81 39.83 -16.00 13.08
N LEU A 82 39.21 -16.76 13.99
CA LEU A 82 37.77 -16.69 14.25
C LEU A 82 37.34 -15.33 14.82
N LEU A 83 38.17 -14.70 15.66
CA LEU A 83 37.88 -13.36 16.17
C LEU A 83 37.93 -12.30 15.06
N ASP A 84 38.89 -12.41 14.14
CA ASP A 84 38.99 -11.56 12.95
C ASP A 84 37.77 -11.72 12.02
N GLU A 85 37.39 -12.97 11.74
CA GLU A 85 36.21 -13.27 10.92
C GLU A 85 34.93 -12.73 11.56
N LEU A 86 34.76 -12.87 12.88
CA LEU A 86 33.62 -12.34 13.60
C LEU A 86 33.56 -10.80 13.58
N GLU A 87 34.71 -10.14 13.65
CA GLU A 87 34.80 -8.68 13.53
C GLU A 87 34.45 -8.22 12.11
N HIS A 88 34.91 -8.95 11.09
CA HIS A 88 34.54 -8.72 9.70
C HIS A 88 33.03 -8.85 9.47
N TYR A 89 32.39 -9.92 9.96
CA TYR A 89 30.95 -10.09 9.81
C TYR A 89 30.16 -9.02 10.54
N LYS A 90 30.56 -8.63 11.74
CA LYS A 90 29.90 -7.54 12.47
C LYS A 90 29.96 -6.22 11.68
N SER A 91 31.12 -5.87 11.12
CA SER A 91 31.25 -4.70 10.26
C SER A 91 30.37 -4.78 9.01
N ARG A 92 30.24 -5.98 8.43
CA ARG A 92 29.35 -6.22 7.28
C ARG A 92 27.89 -6.07 7.65
N GLU A 93 27.45 -6.59 8.79
CA GLU A 93 26.08 -6.42 9.30
C GLU A 93 25.74 -4.95 9.53
N GLU A 94 26.65 -4.17 10.11
CA GLU A 94 26.46 -2.72 10.30
C GLU A 94 26.28 -1.99 8.96
N ARG A 95 27.10 -2.35 7.95
CA ARG A 95 26.97 -1.80 6.59
C ARG A 95 25.65 -2.18 5.92
N VAL A 96 25.23 -3.45 6.03
CA VAL A 96 23.96 -3.93 5.47
C VAL A 96 22.79 -3.23 6.14
N THR A 97 22.82 -3.11 7.47
CA THR A 97 21.79 -2.40 8.24
C THR A 97 21.65 -0.96 7.76
N LYS A 98 22.77 -0.25 7.58
CA LYS A 98 22.75 1.10 7.03
C LYS A 98 22.15 1.14 5.63
N LEU A 99 22.55 0.24 4.74
CA LEU A 99 22.02 0.18 3.38
C LEU A 99 20.51 -0.08 3.36
N VAL A 100 20.02 -0.96 4.23
CA VAL A 100 18.58 -1.26 4.35
C VAL A 100 17.81 -0.02 4.82
N LEU A 101 18.33 0.72 5.79
CA LEU A 101 17.72 1.97 6.26
C LEU A 101 17.69 3.04 5.16
N ASP A 102 18.82 3.25 4.48
CA ASP A 102 18.91 4.21 3.36
C ASP A 102 17.94 3.82 2.22
N ASN A 103 17.83 2.53 1.91
CA ASN A 103 16.89 2.03 0.92
C ASN A 103 15.43 2.21 1.35
N SER A 104 15.10 1.94 2.62
CA SER A 104 13.74 2.16 3.18
C SER A 104 13.31 3.61 3.02
N THR A 105 14.16 4.57 3.41
CA THR A 105 13.85 6.00 3.26
C THR A 105 13.66 6.42 1.80
N SER A 106 14.41 5.80 0.87
CA SER A 106 14.22 6.00 -0.56
C SER A 106 12.86 5.46 -1.05
N TRP A 107 12.42 4.30 -0.55
CA TRP A 107 11.11 3.75 -0.90
C TRP A 107 9.97 4.62 -0.37
N ASP A 108 10.04 5.09 0.87
CA ASP A 108 9.03 5.98 1.45
C ASP A 108 8.86 7.24 0.59
N ALA A 109 9.97 7.85 0.16
CA ALA A 109 9.93 9.02 -0.73
C ALA A 109 9.36 8.72 -2.12
N LEU A 110 9.48 7.47 -2.61
CA LEU A 110 8.87 7.05 -3.87
C LEU A 110 7.37 6.80 -3.71
N TYR A 111 6.94 6.20 -2.60
CA TYR A 111 5.52 5.99 -2.29
C TYR A 111 4.77 7.32 -2.18
N GLU A 112 5.32 8.30 -1.47
CA GLU A 112 4.71 9.64 -1.37
C GLU A 112 4.53 10.31 -2.74
N LYS A 113 5.52 10.15 -3.64
CA LYS A 113 5.42 10.66 -5.02
C LYS A 113 4.36 9.92 -5.83
N LEU A 114 4.25 8.60 -5.63
CA LEU A 114 3.25 7.78 -6.29
C LEU A 114 1.84 8.19 -5.84
N GLU A 115 1.60 8.30 -4.54
CA GLU A 115 0.30 8.73 -4.00
C GLU A 115 -0.06 10.15 -4.48
N ALA A 116 0.91 11.07 -4.52
CA ALA A 116 0.68 12.41 -5.04
C ALA A 116 0.33 12.40 -6.54
N ALA A 117 0.98 11.54 -7.33
CA ALA A 117 0.69 11.37 -8.74
C ALA A 117 -0.70 10.75 -8.97
N GLU A 118 -1.05 9.70 -8.23
CA GLU A 118 -2.36 9.06 -8.28
C GLU A 118 -3.48 10.03 -7.90
N ARG A 119 -3.28 10.82 -6.83
CA ARG A 119 -4.23 11.86 -6.44
C ARG A 119 -4.41 12.91 -7.54
N ARG A 120 -3.31 13.30 -8.20
CA ARG A 120 -3.37 14.27 -9.30
C ARG A 120 -4.06 13.70 -10.53
N ILE A 121 -3.86 12.42 -10.85
CA ILE A 121 -4.57 11.73 -11.92
C ILE A 121 -6.06 11.68 -11.61
N ALA A 122 -6.46 11.26 -10.41
CA ALA A 122 -7.86 11.24 -9.99
C ALA A 122 -8.52 12.64 -10.05
N GLU A 123 -7.79 13.69 -9.65
CA GLU A 123 -8.27 15.07 -9.79
C GLU A 123 -8.48 15.45 -11.26
N LEU A 124 -7.57 15.05 -12.16
CA LEU A 124 -7.68 15.34 -13.60
C LEU A 124 -8.79 14.52 -14.26
N GLU A 125 -8.96 13.26 -13.90
CA GLU A 125 -10.03 12.38 -14.39
C GLU A 125 -11.41 12.85 -13.93
N ALA A 126 -11.52 13.43 -12.72
CA ALA A 126 -12.77 14.01 -12.22
C ALA A 126 -13.14 15.35 -12.87
N ARG A 127 -12.21 16.02 -13.58
CA ARG A 127 -12.52 17.28 -14.26
C ARG A 127 -13.34 17.02 -15.51
N ALA A 128 -14.53 17.61 -15.55
CA ALA A 128 -15.38 17.64 -16.72
C ALA A 128 -15.42 19.04 -17.35
N VAL A 129 -15.44 19.08 -18.67
CA VAL A 129 -15.63 20.31 -19.45
C VAL A 129 -17.10 20.74 -19.36
N ASN A 130 -17.34 22.05 -19.28
CA ASN A 130 -18.69 22.58 -19.37
C ASN A 130 -18.98 22.96 -20.83
N LEU A 131 -19.84 22.18 -21.47
CA LEU A 131 -20.32 22.47 -22.82
C LEU A 131 -21.86 22.39 -22.79
N PRO A 132 -22.57 23.53 -22.73
CA PRO A 132 -24.01 23.55 -22.52
C PRO A 132 -24.75 22.97 -23.73
N LYS A 133 -25.76 22.17 -23.46
CA LYS A 133 -26.70 21.68 -24.46
C LYS A 133 -27.89 22.63 -24.49
N ARG A 134 -28.27 23.09 -25.67
CA ARG A 134 -29.40 24.01 -25.86
C ARG A 134 -30.33 23.45 -26.91
N SER A 135 -31.62 23.65 -26.70
CA SER A 135 -32.62 23.35 -27.70
C SER A 135 -32.50 24.30 -28.89
N VAL A 136 -32.95 23.83 -30.06
CA VAL A 136 -33.01 24.66 -31.28
C VAL A 136 -33.79 25.95 -31.02
N GLY A 137 -34.89 25.89 -30.24
CA GLY A 137 -35.70 27.05 -29.88
C GLY A 137 -34.92 28.09 -29.08
N GLU A 138 -34.17 27.68 -28.06
CA GLU A 138 -33.31 28.60 -27.27
C GLU A 138 -32.24 29.24 -28.15
N VAL A 139 -31.61 28.47 -29.04
CA VAL A 139 -30.59 29.00 -29.95
C VAL A 139 -31.21 29.98 -30.94
N MET A 140 -32.40 29.68 -31.49
CA MET A 140 -33.16 30.60 -32.33
C MET A 140 -33.45 31.93 -31.61
N HIS A 141 -33.87 31.89 -30.35
CA HIS A 141 -34.10 33.11 -29.57
C HIS A 141 -32.83 33.96 -29.41
N LEU A 142 -31.66 33.33 -29.32
CA LEU A 142 -30.37 34.01 -29.17
C LEU A 142 -29.79 34.50 -30.50
N SER A 143 -30.13 33.85 -31.61
CA SER A 143 -29.53 34.07 -32.93
C SER A 143 -30.39 34.90 -33.89
N GLY A 144 -31.48 35.49 -33.41
CA GLY A 144 -32.38 36.28 -34.26
C GLY A 144 -33.34 35.43 -35.11
N PHE A 145 -33.79 34.28 -34.56
CA PHE A 145 -34.81 33.38 -35.09
C PHE A 145 -34.48 32.67 -36.42
N SER A 146 -33.19 32.55 -36.79
CA SER A 146 -32.78 31.70 -37.91
C SER A 146 -32.78 30.22 -37.52
N ARG A 147 -33.68 29.43 -38.12
CA ARG A 147 -33.83 28.00 -37.86
C ARG A 147 -32.62 27.20 -38.36
N ASP A 148 -32.19 27.42 -39.61
CA ASP A 148 -31.07 26.70 -40.22
C ASP A 148 -29.75 26.93 -39.46
N TYR A 149 -29.53 28.16 -38.97
CA TYR A 149 -28.40 28.47 -38.11
C TYR A 149 -28.48 27.71 -36.78
N ALA A 150 -29.65 27.71 -36.14
CA ALA A 150 -29.84 27.07 -34.85
C ALA A 150 -29.66 25.54 -34.92
N GLU A 151 -30.20 24.90 -35.96
CA GLU A 151 -30.00 23.47 -36.21
C GLU A 151 -28.53 23.14 -36.48
N GLY A 152 -27.83 23.95 -37.28
CA GLY A 152 -26.40 23.79 -37.54
C GLY A 152 -25.54 23.97 -36.27
N TRP A 153 -25.90 24.91 -35.40
CA TRP A 153 -25.22 25.10 -34.12
C TRP A 153 -25.43 23.90 -33.18
N CYS A 154 -26.67 23.42 -33.02
CA CYS A 154 -26.97 22.25 -32.19
C CYS A 154 -26.24 21.01 -32.70
N ALA A 155 -26.28 20.75 -34.02
CA ALA A 155 -25.56 19.62 -34.62
C ALA A 155 -24.03 19.71 -34.43
N GLY A 156 -23.46 20.91 -34.56
CA GLY A 156 -22.05 21.15 -34.29
C GLY A 156 -21.68 20.93 -32.82
N ASN A 157 -22.55 21.34 -31.89
CA ASN A 157 -22.37 21.15 -30.46
C ASN A 157 -22.45 19.67 -30.06
N ASP A 158 -23.43 18.93 -30.59
CA ASP A 158 -23.56 17.49 -30.37
C ASP A 158 -22.35 16.72 -30.90
N ASN A 159 -21.84 17.10 -32.08
CA ASN A 159 -20.61 16.52 -32.63
C ASN A 159 -19.38 16.83 -31.74
N ALA A 160 -19.27 18.07 -31.23
CA ALA A 160 -18.18 18.42 -30.32
C ALA A 160 -18.25 17.61 -29.01
N ILE A 161 -19.44 17.43 -28.43
CA ILE A 161 -19.65 16.59 -27.25
C ILE A 161 -19.23 15.13 -27.54
N HIS A 162 -19.65 14.59 -28.70
CA HIS A 162 -19.26 13.24 -29.13
C HIS A 162 -17.74 13.05 -29.20
N GLU A 163 -17.02 13.97 -29.84
CA GLU A 163 -15.56 13.90 -29.96
C GLU A 163 -14.85 14.05 -28.61
N ILE A 164 -15.35 14.90 -27.71
CA ILE A 164 -14.80 15.06 -26.36
C ILE A 164 -14.96 13.74 -25.56
N HIS A 165 -16.12 13.10 -25.65
CA HIS A 165 -16.34 11.79 -25.04
C HIS A 165 -15.48 10.69 -25.67
N ALA A 166 -15.32 10.69 -26.99
CA ALA A 166 -14.44 9.74 -27.69
C ALA A 166 -12.97 9.88 -27.25
N ALA A 167 -12.55 11.09 -26.85
CA ALA A 167 -11.24 11.35 -26.25
C ALA A 167 -11.14 10.95 -24.76
N GLY A 168 -12.21 10.41 -24.16
CA GLY A 168 -12.25 9.99 -22.76
C GLY A 168 -12.41 11.14 -21.75
N ILE A 169 -12.83 12.33 -22.20
CA ILE A 169 -13.01 13.50 -21.35
C ILE A 169 -14.49 13.62 -20.95
N GLY A 170 -14.77 13.84 -19.67
CA GLY A 170 -16.13 14.08 -19.20
C GLY A 170 -16.68 15.43 -19.66
N VAL A 171 -17.95 15.48 -20.06
CA VAL A 171 -18.71 16.71 -20.28
C VAL A 171 -19.79 16.79 -19.21
N LYS A 172 -19.95 17.96 -18.57
CA LYS A 172 -21.03 18.20 -17.62
C LYS A 172 -22.36 18.13 -18.37
N GLN A 173 -23.21 17.17 -18.00
CA GLN A 173 -24.60 17.19 -18.44
C GLN A 173 -25.26 18.41 -17.79
N GLN A 174 -25.84 19.29 -18.60
CA GLN A 174 -26.90 20.13 -18.06
C GLN A 174 -28.02 19.19 -17.65
N GLU A 175 -28.63 19.44 -16.49
CA GLU A 175 -29.92 18.84 -16.17
C GLU A 175 -30.87 19.30 -17.27
N ASP A 176 -30.96 18.50 -18.34
CA ASP A 176 -32.09 18.51 -19.22
C ASP A 176 -33.25 18.29 -18.24
N SER A 177 -34.10 19.30 -18.05
CA SER A 177 -35.45 19.06 -17.58
C SER A 177 -36.05 18.17 -18.66
N VAL A 178 -35.83 16.87 -18.53
CA VAL A 178 -36.45 15.87 -19.37
C VAL A 178 -37.93 16.19 -19.23
N ASP A 179 -38.56 16.57 -20.34
CA ASP A 179 -40.01 16.60 -20.53
C ASP A 179 -40.55 15.16 -20.42
N SER A 180 -40.28 14.52 -19.29
CA SER A 180 -41.12 13.47 -18.76
C SER A 180 -42.19 14.23 -17.99
N ASP A 181 -43.37 14.34 -18.59
CA ASP A 181 -44.64 14.72 -17.97
C ASP A 181 -44.97 13.78 -16.78
N VAL A 182 -44.13 13.78 -15.75
CA VAL A 182 -44.26 13.01 -14.50
C VAL A 182 -44.47 13.99 -13.33
N GLY A 183 -44.74 15.26 -13.63
CA GLY A 183 -45.11 16.30 -12.67
C GLY A 183 -46.60 16.35 -12.32
N SER A 184 -47.44 15.52 -12.95
CA SER A 184 -48.92 15.61 -12.83
C SER A 184 -49.57 14.42 -12.13
N ARG A 185 -48.81 13.55 -11.44
CA ARG A 185 -49.40 12.43 -10.70
C ARG A 185 -50.08 12.91 -9.43
N ASN A 186 -51.28 12.42 -9.18
CA ASN A 186 -52.00 12.74 -7.96
C ASN A 186 -51.30 12.09 -6.75
N GLN A 187 -51.24 12.82 -5.63
CA GLN A 187 -50.72 12.24 -4.39
C GLN A 187 -51.73 11.22 -3.82
N PRO A 188 -51.25 10.20 -3.06
CA PRO A 188 -52.14 9.21 -2.46
C PRO A 188 -53.19 9.85 -1.56
N GLY A 189 -54.46 9.48 -1.76
CA GLY A 189 -55.59 10.07 -1.07
C GLY A 189 -56.88 9.97 -1.88
N MET A 190 -57.96 10.53 -1.36
CA MET A 190 -59.22 10.59 -2.09
C MET A 190 -59.17 11.72 -3.11
N VAL A 191 -59.26 11.37 -4.39
CA VAL A 191 -59.21 12.30 -5.52
C VAL A 191 -60.51 12.19 -6.31
N VAL A 192 -61.02 13.33 -6.75
CA VAL A 192 -62.22 13.35 -7.60
C VAL A 192 -61.88 12.70 -8.95
N ALA A 193 -62.71 11.76 -9.41
CA ALA A 193 -62.46 10.91 -10.57
C ALA A 193 -62.05 11.70 -11.84
N VAL A 194 -62.63 12.89 -12.06
CA VAL A 194 -62.30 13.75 -13.21
C VAL A 194 -60.85 14.25 -13.22
N HIS A 195 -60.15 14.22 -12.08
CA HIS A 195 -58.77 14.65 -11.95
C HIS A 195 -57.76 13.50 -12.02
N ILE A 196 -58.23 12.26 -12.18
CA ILE A 196 -57.36 11.07 -12.25
C ILE A 196 -56.97 10.86 -13.71
N GLY A 197 -55.66 10.79 -13.95
CA GLY A 197 -55.09 10.68 -15.29
C GLY A 197 -54.39 9.36 -15.55
N ALA A 198 -53.98 9.16 -16.80
CA ALA A 198 -53.16 8.03 -17.19
C ALA A 198 -51.87 7.95 -16.33
N GLY A 199 -51.56 6.77 -15.82
CA GLY A 199 -50.42 6.51 -14.93
C GLY A 199 -50.66 6.75 -13.44
N ASP A 200 -51.86 7.18 -13.02
CA ASP A 200 -52.27 7.13 -11.61
C ASP A 200 -52.65 5.69 -11.20
N PHE A 201 -52.38 5.32 -9.94
CA PHE A 201 -52.82 4.04 -9.39
C PHE A 201 -54.01 4.26 -8.48
N VAL A 202 -55.10 3.55 -8.72
CA VAL A 202 -56.33 3.68 -7.92
C VAL A 202 -56.71 2.37 -7.27
N LYS A 203 -57.31 2.46 -6.08
CA LYS A 203 -57.80 1.30 -5.35
C LYS A 203 -59.31 1.16 -5.49
N VAL A 204 -59.74 0.11 -6.19
CA VAL A 204 -61.16 -0.19 -6.43
C VAL A 204 -61.47 -1.55 -5.81
N LYS A 205 -62.43 -1.58 -4.87
CA LYS A 205 -62.87 -2.82 -4.18
C LYS A 205 -61.72 -3.65 -3.57
N GLY A 206 -60.66 -2.98 -3.11
CA GLY A 206 -59.52 -3.61 -2.45
C GLY A 206 -58.37 -4.05 -3.38
N GLN A 207 -58.52 -3.89 -4.69
CA GLN A 207 -57.46 -4.15 -5.68
C GLN A 207 -56.93 -2.82 -6.25
N VAL A 208 -55.64 -2.79 -6.58
CA VAL A 208 -54.97 -1.61 -7.14
C VAL A 208 -54.85 -1.79 -8.66
N PHE A 209 -55.25 -0.76 -9.39
CA PHE A 209 -55.21 -0.72 -10.85
C PHE A 209 -54.46 0.53 -11.32
N GLU A 210 -53.66 0.38 -12.37
CA GLU A 210 -53.07 1.51 -13.08
C GLU A 210 -54.07 2.02 -14.12
N VAL A 211 -54.30 3.33 -14.14
CA VAL A 211 -55.17 3.99 -15.12
C VAL A 211 -54.41 4.11 -16.43
N GLU A 212 -54.97 3.55 -17.50
CA GLU A 212 -54.46 3.66 -18.86
C GLU A 212 -55.01 4.90 -19.55
N GLU A 213 -56.31 5.17 -19.38
CA GLU A 213 -57.01 6.30 -20.01
C GLU A 213 -58.21 6.74 -19.16
N THR A 214 -58.57 8.02 -19.25
CA THR A 214 -59.73 8.61 -18.56
C THR A 214 -60.64 9.31 -19.58
N ASP A 215 -61.86 8.81 -19.73
CA ASP A 215 -62.90 9.41 -20.57
C ASP A 215 -63.94 10.17 -19.74
N PHE A 216 -64.34 11.36 -20.20
CA PHE A 216 -65.39 12.18 -19.59
C PHE A 216 -66.54 12.40 -20.56
N ASP A 217 -67.76 12.08 -20.13
CA ASP A 217 -69.02 12.38 -20.84
C ASP A 217 -69.96 13.09 -19.87
N ASP A 218 -70.93 13.88 -20.35
CA ASP A 218 -71.58 15.04 -19.70
C ASP A 218 -72.03 14.91 -18.21
N HIS A 219 -72.07 13.70 -17.61
CA HIS A 219 -72.30 13.49 -16.17
C HIS A 219 -71.42 12.39 -15.52
N ASP A 220 -70.62 11.63 -16.28
CA ASP A 220 -69.87 10.45 -15.82
C ASP A 220 -68.40 10.48 -16.25
N VAL A 221 -67.53 9.93 -15.41
CA VAL A 221 -66.11 9.64 -15.71
C VAL A 221 -65.95 8.12 -15.86
N THR A 222 -65.20 7.70 -16.88
CA THR A 222 -64.79 6.31 -17.07
C THR A 222 -63.27 6.22 -17.00
N LEU A 223 -62.74 5.50 -16.01
CA LEU A 223 -61.33 5.17 -15.88
C LEU A 223 -61.09 3.79 -16.49
N TRP A 224 -60.30 3.71 -17.55
CA TRP A 224 -59.84 2.46 -18.15
C TRP A 224 -58.54 2.03 -17.49
N PHE A 225 -58.47 0.76 -17.08
CA PHE A 225 -57.31 0.21 -16.39
C PHE A 225 -56.49 -0.70 -17.30
N VAL A 226 -55.17 -0.68 -17.07
CA VAL A 226 -54.23 -1.63 -17.69
C VAL A 226 -54.69 -3.06 -17.35
N GLY A 227 -55.10 -3.82 -18.36
CA GLY A 227 -55.72 -5.15 -18.19
C GLY A 227 -57.21 -5.24 -18.53
N GLY A 228 -57.82 -4.15 -19.02
CA GLY A 228 -59.13 -4.16 -19.69
C GLY A 228 -60.35 -4.02 -18.76
N ASN A 229 -60.13 -3.78 -17.46
CA ASN A 229 -61.20 -3.43 -16.54
C ASN A 229 -61.48 -1.92 -16.61
N ALA A 230 -62.70 -1.49 -16.26
CA ALA A 230 -63.04 -0.07 -16.19
C ALA A 230 -63.86 0.26 -14.94
N LEU A 231 -63.68 1.46 -14.41
CA LEU A 231 -64.54 2.05 -13.39
C LEU A 231 -65.32 3.22 -14.01
N LYS A 232 -66.65 3.10 -14.06
CA LYS A 232 -67.54 4.19 -14.42
C LYS A 232 -68.23 4.75 -13.17
N CYS A 233 -68.14 6.06 -12.96
CA CYS A 233 -68.77 6.75 -11.83
C CYS A 233 -69.13 8.19 -12.18
N ALA A 234 -69.95 8.84 -11.36
CA ALA A 234 -70.31 10.25 -11.57
C ALA A 234 -69.06 11.14 -11.46
N ALA A 235 -69.04 12.27 -12.18
CA ALA A 235 -67.90 13.19 -12.24
C ALA A 235 -67.30 13.59 -10.87
N GLY A 236 -68.14 13.73 -9.84
CA GLY A 236 -67.74 14.09 -8.48
C GLY A 236 -67.34 12.92 -7.58
N CYS A 237 -67.26 11.70 -8.11
CA CYS A 237 -66.94 10.50 -7.32
C CYS A 237 -65.51 10.58 -6.78
N GLN A 238 -65.35 10.33 -5.48
CA GLN A 238 -64.05 10.26 -4.83
C GLN A 238 -63.48 8.85 -4.98
N VAL A 239 -62.32 8.74 -5.62
CA VAL A 239 -61.59 7.49 -5.84
C VAL A 239 -60.28 7.58 -5.08
N GLU A 240 -59.92 6.50 -4.38
CA GLU A 240 -58.68 6.42 -3.62
C GLU A 240 -57.51 6.22 -4.59
N VAL A 241 -56.71 7.26 -4.79
CA VAL A 241 -55.40 7.17 -5.46
C VAL A 241 -54.39 6.65 -4.44
N VAL A 242 -53.56 5.71 -4.87
CA VAL A 242 -52.51 5.08 -4.06
C VAL A 242 -51.16 5.24 -4.76
N SER A 243 -50.08 5.08 -4.01
CA SER A 243 -48.75 5.00 -4.63
C SER A 243 -48.64 3.74 -5.49
N ALA A 244 -47.81 3.81 -6.53
CA ALA A 244 -47.47 2.66 -7.35
C ALA A 244 -47.10 1.45 -6.47
N PRO A 245 -47.65 0.25 -6.74
CA PRO A 245 -47.32 -0.94 -5.98
C PRO A 245 -45.83 -1.24 -6.16
N VAL A 246 -45.06 -1.16 -5.07
CA VAL A 246 -43.68 -1.62 -5.06
C VAL A 246 -43.71 -3.12 -5.33
N ALA A 247 -43.15 -3.56 -6.46
CA ALA A 247 -43.06 -4.96 -6.81
C ALA A 247 -42.32 -5.71 -5.68
N ALA A 248 -43.06 -6.38 -4.80
CA ALA A 248 -42.49 -7.27 -3.81
C ALA A 248 -41.87 -8.44 -4.58
N GLY A 249 -40.53 -8.51 -4.57
CA GLY A 249 -39.73 -9.41 -5.38
C GLY A 249 -40.20 -10.86 -5.32
N ILE A 250 -40.70 -11.35 -6.44
CA ILE A 250 -40.87 -12.78 -6.71
C ILE A 250 -39.45 -13.34 -6.85
N LYS A 251 -38.96 -14.02 -5.80
CA LYS A 251 -37.77 -14.86 -5.90
C LYS A 251 -38.12 -16.09 -6.73
N VAL A 252 -37.64 -16.13 -7.97
CA VAL A 252 -37.54 -17.39 -8.72
C VAL A 252 -36.34 -18.14 -8.16
N LYS A 253 -36.58 -19.31 -7.54
CA LYS A 253 -35.54 -20.32 -7.31
C LYS A 253 -35.30 -21.00 -8.65
N GLU A 254 -34.08 -20.93 -9.16
CA GLU A 254 -33.62 -21.83 -10.22
C GLU A 254 -33.32 -23.20 -9.61
N GLU A 255 -33.91 -24.24 -10.19
CA GLU A 255 -33.45 -25.64 -10.14
C GLU A 255 -32.68 -25.95 -11.42
#